data_AF-A0A9E0Y4K8-F1
#
_entry.id   AF-A0A9E0Y4K8-F1
#
_cell.length_a   1.000
_cell.length_b   1.000
_cell.length_c   1.000
_cell.angle_alpha   90.00
_cell.angle_beta   90.00
_cell.angle_gamma   90.00
#
_symmetry.space_group_name_H-M   'P 1'
#
loop_
_entity.id
_entity.type
_entity.pdbx_description
1 polymer ?
#
loop_
_entity_poly.entity_id
_entity_poly.type
_entity_poly.pdbx_seq_one_letter_code
_entity_poly.pdbx_strand_id
1 'polypeptide(L)'
;MLNYGKTIGFFSIVGLFVLSLSCVGAFSKGQTSANPVAETPKNPVAETPKKEETSRKTPPSGIGQPWQTAVFRGLTMGKSKADELQKTLGQTGEVVDMTSVGNDDELTYNFDLKDEFKGRLVAYVDKKTKVVESIEIRPEAMSRGRVIELFGEDYALTGYSFDNCVDQTSDAAPLYEDPKGDNKYVEYRDRGIAVLIHDDDGTVQHILYLSEPLGSPVSKCYSAPSKKK
;
A
#
# COMPACT_ATOMS: atom_id res chain seq x y z
N MET A 1 -33.02 -15.66 25.60
CA MET A 1 -31.64 -16.11 25.35
C MET A 1 -31.17 -15.42 24.08
N LEU A 2 -30.40 -14.33 24.22
CA LEU A 2 -29.84 -13.57 23.10
C LEU A 2 -28.36 -13.95 22.98
N ASN A 3 -28.03 -14.67 21.92
CA ASN A 3 -26.67 -15.00 21.54
C ASN A 3 -25.97 -13.73 21.05
N TYR A 4 -25.13 -13.13 21.90
CA TYR A 4 -24.14 -12.15 21.45
C TYR A 4 -23.00 -12.91 20.76
N GLY A 5 -22.98 -12.81 19.43
CA GLY A 5 -21.88 -13.26 18.59
C GLY A 5 -20.58 -12.60 19.05
N LYS A 6 -19.64 -13.45 19.44
CA LYS A 6 -18.31 -13.09 19.93
C LYS A 6 -17.45 -12.69 18.72
N THR A 7 -17.53 -11.44 18.29
CA THR A 7 -16.62 -10.86 17.31
C THR A 7 -15.31 -10.52 18.02
N ILE A 8 -14.43 -11.51 18.14
CA ILE A 8 -13.03 -11.29 18.49
C ILE A 8 -12.26 -11.39 17.19
N GLY A 9 -12.18 -10.26 16.47
CA GLY A 9 -11.23 -10.05 15.38
C GLY A 9 -10.15 -9.13 15.90
N PHE A 10 -9.14 -9.68 16.57
CA PHE A 10 -7.86 -9.00 16.73
C PHE A 10 -7.18 -9.07 15.37
N PHE A 11 -7.35 -8.04 14.55
CA PHE A 11 -6.57 -7.89 13.33
C PHE A 11 -5.30 -7.14 13.70
N SER A 12 -4.18 -7.84 13.65
CA SER A 12 -2.86 -7.24 13.66
C SER A 12 -2.77 -6.36 12.41
N ILE A 13 -2.76 -5.05 12.61
CA ILE A 13 -2.63 -4.09 11.53
C ILE A 13 -1.19 -4.23 11.03
N VAL A 14 -1.06 -4.64 9.77
CA VAL A 14 0.19 -4.76 9.01
C VAL A 14 1.16 -3.65 9.44
N GLY A 15 2.22 -4.05 10.14
CA GLY A 15 3.22 -3.14 10.68
C GLY A 15 3.96 -2.45 9.54
N LEU A 16 3.52 -1.24 9.19
CA LEU A 16 4.16 -0.41 8.18
C LEU A 16 5.46 0.18 8.76
N PHE A 17 6.56 -0.55 8.61
CA PHE A 17 7.88 -0.08 9.05
C PHE A 17 8.38 1.05 8.14
N VAL A 18 8.31 2.29 8.64
CA VAL A 18 9.00 3.45 8.05
C VAL A 18 10.48 3.41 8.49
N LEU A 19 11.34 2.79 7.68
CA LEU A 19 12.79 2.85 7.87
C LEU A 19 13.34 4.11 7.21
N SER A 20 13.72 5.11 8.01
CA SER A 20 14.41 6.31 7.54
C SER A 20 15.88 6.00 7.25
N LEU A 21 16.23 5.85 5.97
CA LEU A 21 17.61 5.73 5.53
C LEU A 21 18.26 7.13 5.50
N SER A 22 19.14 7.40 6.47
CA SER A 22 20.02 8.55 6.44
C SER A 22 21.15 8.32 5.43
N CYS A 23 21.07 8.95 4.25
CA CYS A 23 22.15 8.94 3.27
C CYS A 23 23.30 9.87 3.70
N VAL A 24 24.47 9.28 3.95
CA VAL A 24 25.74 10.00 4.09
C VAL A 24 26.27 10.31 2.69
N GLY A 25 26.38 11.61 2.38
CA GLY A 25 26.87 12.10 1.09
C GLY A 25 28.37 11.91 0.92
N ALA A 26 28.76 11.44 -0.26
CA ALA A 26 30.13 11.55 -0.78
C ALA A 26 30.14 12.50 -1.98
N PHE A 27 30.74 13.67 -1.74
CA PHE A 27 30.96 14.75 -2.68
C PHE A 27 32.13 14.37 -3.61
N SER A 28 31.92 14.30 -4.93
CA SER A 28 33.01 14.21 -5.91
C SER A 28 32.96 15.37 -6.89
N LYS A 29 34.06 16.13 -6.93
CA LYS A 29 34.29 17.29 -7.80
C LYS A 29 34.88 16.82 -9.13
N GLY A 30 34.38 17.43 -10.20
CA GLY A 30 35.21 17.85 -11.33
C GLY A 30 35.08 17.01 -12.61
N GLN A 31 34.55 17.63 -13.67
CA GLN A 31 35.39 18.01 -14.81
C GLN A 31 34.61 18.89 -15.79
N THR A 32 35.16 20.08 -16.01
CA THR A 32 34.83 21.02 -17.08
C THR A 32 35.26 20.41 -18.42
N SER A 33 34.38 20.37 -19.41
CA SER A 33 34.79 20.24 -20.82
C SER A 33 33.85 21.06 -21.69
N ALA A 34 34.42 22.09 -22.30
CA ALA A 34 33.76 22.94 -23.28
C ALA A 34 33.52 22.16 -24.57
N ASN A 35 32.33 22.29 -25.14
CA ASN A 35 32.06 21.85 -26.51
C ASN A 35 31.38 22.97 -27.32
N PRO A 36 31.61 22.99 -28.64
CA PRO A 36 31.45 24.16 -29.48
C PRO A 36 29.99 24.46 -29.85
N VAL A 37 29.77 25.74 -30.14
CA VAL A 37 28.53 26.32 -30.67
C VAL A 37 28.22 25.68 -32.03
N ALA A 38 27.17 24.86 -32.08
CA ALA A 38 26.57 24.37 -33.31
C ALA A 38 25.40 25.28 -33.73
N GLU A 39 25.36 25.56 -35.03
CA GLU A 39 24.43 26.45 -35.72
C GLU A 39 22.96 26.06 -35.54
N THR A 40 22.12 27.09 -35.37
CA THR A 40 20.67 27.00 -35.25
C THR A 40 20.02 26.64 -36.60
N PRO A 41 19.35 25.47 -36.73
CA PRO A 41 18.44 25.22 -37.84
C PRO A 41 17.13 25.98 -37.59
N LYS A 42 16.67 26.74 -38.59
CA LYS A 42 15.35 27.36 -38.61
C LYS A 42 14.28 26.25 -38.64
N ASN A 43 13.65 26.01 -37.50
CA ASN A 43 12.54 25.07 -37.40
C ASN A 43 11.27 25.69 -38.02
N PRO A 44 10.50 24.93 -38.82
CA PRO A 44 9.21 25.36 -39.33
C PRO A 44 8.21 25.57 -38.17
N VAL A 45 7.37 26.58 -38.33
CA VAL A 45 6.27 26.94 -37.44
C VAL A 45 5.36 25.71 -37.28
N ALA A 46 5.51 25.01 -36.15
CA ALA A 46 4.63 23.93 -35.77
C ALA A 46 3.26 24.54 -35.42
N GLU A 47 2.25 24.18 -36.21
CA GLU A 47 0.85 24.41 -35.87
C GLU A 47 0.60 23.86 -34.46
N THR A 48 0.10 24.74 -33.59
CA THR A 48 -0.22 24.41 -32.20
C THR A 48 -1.27 23.30 -32.20
N PRO A 49 -0.96 22.09 -31.69
CA PRO A 49 -1.97 21.06 -31.54
C PRO A 49 -3.05 21.61 -30.61
N LYS A 50 -4.29 21.63 -31.10
CA LYS A 50 -5.49 21.89 -30.28
C LYS A 50 -5.38 20.99 -29.06
N LYS A 51 -5.15 21.60 -27.91
CA LYS A 51 -5.14 20.96 -26.59
C LYS A 51 -6.55 20.41 -26.40
N GLU A 52 -6.74 19.14 -26.74
CA GLU A 52 -7.96 18.41 -26.41
C GLU A 52 -7.97 18.30 -24.88
N GLU A 53 -8.64 19.28 -24.28
CA GLU A 53 -8.90 19.38 -22.85
C GLU A 53 -9.84 18.24 -22.48
N THR A 54 -9.26 17.05 -22.41
CA THR A 54 -9.86 15.88 -21.77
C THR A 54 -10.10 16.31 -20.33
N SER A 55 -11.35 16.68 -20.07
CA SER A 55 -11.89 17.01 -18.76
C SER A 55 -11.42 15.93 -17.79
N ARG A 56 -10.40 16.24 -16.97
CA ARG A 56 -9.91 15.33 -15.93
C ARG A 56 -10.99 15.25 -14.87
N LYS A 57 -11.89 14.27 -15.03
CA LYS A 57 -12.87 13.91 -14.03
C LYS A 57 -12.12 13.59 -12.75
N THR A 58 -12.35 14.36 -11.69
CA THR A 58 -11.79 14.07 -10.38
C THR A 58 -12.21 12.65 -9.97
N PRO A 59 -11.28 11.78 -9.56
CA PRO A 59 -11.62 10.44 -9.11
C PRO A 59 -12.66 10.51 -7.97
N PRO A 60 -13.61 9.57 -7.91
CA PRO A 60 -14.56 9.55 -6.80
C PRO A 60 -13.83 9.33 -5.47
N SER A 61 -14.37 9.90 -4.39
CA SER A 61 -14.01 9.47 -3.04
C SER A 61 -14.53 8.05 -2.86
N GLY A 62 -13.72 7.16 -2.28
CA GLY A 62 -14.15 5.78 -2.05
C GLY A 62 -14.83 5.56 -0.70
N ILE A 63 -14.99 6.60 0.10
CA ILE A 63 -15.71 6.52 1.38
C ILE A 63 -17.11 5.95 1.16
N GLY A 64 -17.43 4.87 1.86
CA GLY A 64 -18.73 4.18 1.79
C GLY A 64 -18.91 3.24 0.60
N GLN A 65 -17.91 3.07 -0.27
CA GLN A 65 -17.95 2.02 -1.28
C GLN A 65 -17.66 0.64 -0.64
N PRO A 66 -18.34 -0.44 -1.08
CA PRO A 66 -18.12 -1.77 -0.54
C PRO A 66 -16.71 -2.30 -0.88
N TRP A 67 -16.10 -3.00 0.07
CA TRP A 67 -14.81 -3.67 -0.11
C TRP A 67 -15.00 -5.13 -0.49
N GLN A 68 -14.28 -5.58 -1.51
CA GLN A 68 -14.19 -7.00 -1.85
C GLN A 68 -12.85 -7.56 -1.38
N THR A 69 -12.88 -8.81 -0.92
CA THR A 69 -11.66 -9.54 -0.56
C THR A 69 -10.74 -9.69 -1.77
N ALA A 70 -9.46 -9.39 -1.57
CA ALA A 70 -8.48 -9.48 -2.63
C ALA A 70 -8.17 -10.91 -3.06
N VAL A 71 -7.90 -11.06 -4.37
CA VAL A 71 -7.39 -12.29 -4.98
C VAL A 71 -6.09 -11.98 -5.72
N PHE A 72 -4.99 -12.61 -5.29
CA PHE A 72 -3.67 -12.44 -5.90
C PHE A 72 -3.17 -13.77 -6.48
N ARG A 73 -3.06 -13.86 -7.81
CA ARG A 73 -2.62 -15.08 -8.51
C ARG A 73 -3.40 -16.35 -8.08
N GLY A 74 -4.69 -16.18 -7.75
CA GLY A 74 -5.58 -17.25 -7.27
C GLY A 74 -5.63 -17.42 -5.74
N LEU A 75 -4.75 -16.76 -4.98
CA LEU A 75 -4.77 -16.75 -3.53
C LEU A 75 -5.82 -15.76 -3.02
N THR A 76 -6.75 -16.21 -2.19
CA THR A 76 -7.80 -15.35 -1.61
C THR A 76 -7.39 -14.93 -0.20
N MET A 77 -7.25 -13.63 0.04
CA MET A 77 -6.83 -13.11 1.35
C MET A 77 -7.84 -13.48 2.44
N GLY A 78 -7.35 -13.84 3.63
CA GLY A 78 -8.15 -14.34 4.74
C GLY A 78 -8.73 -15.76 4.54
N LYS A 79 -8.39 -16.45 3.44
CA LYS A 79 -8.86 -17.83 3.17
C LYS A 79 -7.75 -18.78 2.79
N SER A 80 -6.90 -18.37 1.83
CA SER A 80 -5.81 -19.21 1.33
C SER A 80 -4.79 -19.52 2.40
N LYS A 81 -4.12 -20.65 2.25
CA LYS A 81 -3.16 -21.18 3.25
C LYS A 81 -1.71 -20.99 2.82
N ALA A 82 -0.80 -21.08 3.79
CA ALA A 82 0.64 -20.90 3.58
C ALA A 82 1.27 -21.89 2.58
N ASP A 83 0.72 -23.10 2.46
CA ASP A 83 1.13 -24.11 1.49
C ASP A 83 0.69 -23.74 0.05
N GLU A 84 -0.52 -23.21 -0.11
CA GLU A 84 -1.01 -22.65 -1.38
C GLU A 84 -0.16 -21.45 -1.81
N LEU A 85 0.21 -20.58 -0.87
CA LEU A 85 1.11 -19.44 -1.11
C LEU A 85 2.45 -19.90 -1.68
N GLN A 86 3.13 -20.85 -1.02
CA GLN A 86 4.42 -21.38 -1.48
C GLN A 86 4.29 -22.12 -2.82
N LYS A 87 3.18 -22.83 -3.06
CA LYS A 87 2.92 -23.45 -4.36
C LYS A 87 2.75 -22.42 -5.47
N THR A 88 2.12 -21.29 -5.16
CA THR A 88 1.80 -20.22 -6.12
C THR A 88 3.00 -19.34 -6.43
N LEU A 89 3.81 -19.02 -5.42
CA LEU A 89 4.94 -18.08 -5.54
C LEU A 89 6.31 -18.77 -5.62
N GLY A 90 6.37 -20.07 -5.39
CA GLY A 90 7.60 -20.87 -5.33
C GLY A 90 8.07 -21.13 -3.89
N GLN A 91 8.82 -22.20 -3.70
CA GLN A 91 9.28 -22.66 -2.38
C GLN A 91 10.44 -21.84 -1.79
N THR A 92 10.99 -20.87 -2.52
CA THR A 92 12.26 -20.19 -2.17
C THR A 92 12.09 -18.92 -1.33
N GLY A 93 10.88 -18.64 -0.83
CA GLY A 93 10.67 -17.47 0.03
C GLY A 93 11.40 -17.60 1.36
N GLU A 94 12.06 -16.53 1.81
CA GLU A 94 12.60 -16.47 3.17
C GLU A 94 11.45 -16.36 4.16
N VAL A 95 11.40 -17.28 5.13
CA VAL A 95 10.39 -17.27 6.18
C VAL A 95 11.00 -16.68 7.45
N VAL A 96 10.40 -15.59 7.93
CA VAL A 96 10.80 -14.92 9.17
C VAL A 96 9.72 -15.13 10.21
N ASP A 97 10.10 -15.63 11.38
CA ASP A 97 9.25 -15.72 12.55
C ASP A 97 9.31 -14.40 13.33
N MET A 98 8.20 -13.67 13.38
CA MET A 98 8.11 -12.33 13.96
C MET A 98 8.07 -12.32 15.50
N THR A 99 8.12 -13.50 16.14
CA THR A 99 8.23 -13.63 17.62
C THR A 99 9.40 -12.82 18.18
N SER A 100 10.50 -12.74 17.43
CA SER A 100 11.71 -12.00 17.84
C SER A 100 11.51 -10.48 17.95
N VAL A 101 10.47 -9.93 17.32
CA VAL A 101 10.11 -8.51 17.37
C VAL A 101 8.80 -8.27 18.15
N GLY A 102 8.35 -9.26 18.91
CA GLY A 102 7.16 -9.15 19.77
C GLY A 102 5.83 -9.43 19.09
N ASN A 103 5.84 -9.89 17.82
CA ASN A 103 4.64 -10.35 17.12
C ASN A 103 4.64 -11.89 17.03
N ASP A 104 4.14 -12.53 18.08
CA ASP A 104 4.19 -13.98 18.25
C ASP A 104 3.18 -14.75 17.36
N ASP A 105 2.25 -14.03 16.74
CA ASP A 105 1.11 -14.60 16.01
C ASP A 105 1.27 -14.52 14.48
N GLU A 106 2.39 -13.99 13.97
CA GLU A 106 2.59 -13.76 12.54
C GLU A 106 3.85 -14.44 11.98
N LEU A 107 3.74 -14.97 10.76
CA LEU A 107 4.84 -15.41 9.92
C LEU A 107 4.92 -14.52 8.69
N THR A 108 6.14 -14.14 8.33
CA THR A 108 6.40 -13.30 7.16
C THR A 108 7.13 -14.11 6.10
N TYR A 109 6.58 -14.17 4.89
CA TYR A 109 7.21 -14.80 3.73
C TYR A 109 7.70 -13.73 2.76
N ASN A 110 9.00 -13.67 2.52
CA ASN A 110 9.63 -12.68 1.63
C ASN A 110 10.01 -13.32 0.30
N PHE A 111 9.66 -12.67 -0.80
CA PHE A 111 9.98 -13.11 -2.16
C PHE A 111 10.51 -11.93 -2.98
N ASP A 112 11.52 -12.17 -3.80
CA ASP A 112 11.94 -11.19 -4.80
C ASP A 112 11.11 -11.35 -6.07
N LEU A 113 10.49 -10.25 -6.50
CA LEU A 113 9.73 -10.19 -7.76
C LEU A 113 10.64 -9.67 -8.87
N LYS A 114 10.69 -10.40 -9.99
CA LYS A 114 11.46 -10.01 -11.19
C LYS A 114 10.59 -9.55 -12.36
N ASP A 115 9.28 -9.71 -12.23
CA ASP A 115 8.31 -9.48 -13.31
C ASP A 115 7.72 -8.07 -13.24
N GLU A 116 6.43 -7.95 -13.59
CA GLU A 116 5.63 -6.73 -13.69
C GLU A 116 5.77 -5.72 -12.54
N PHE A 117 6.02 -6.20 -11.32
CA PHE A 117 6.12 -5.37 -10.12
C PHE A 117 7.54 -5.14 -9.61
N LYS A 118 8.57 -5.68 -10.28
CA LYS A 118 10.01 -5.70 -9.89
C LYS A 118 10.31 -5.07 -8.52
N GLY A 119 10.66 -5.90 -7.54
CA GLY A 119 10.90 -5.46 -6.16
C GLY A 119 10.70 -6.61 -5.17
N ARG A 120 10.06 -6.35 -4.04
CA ARG A 120 9.83 -7.35 -2.99
C ARG A 120 8.34 -7.60 -2.78
N LEU A 121 7.98 -8.86 -2.61
CA LEU A 121 6.69 -9.29 -2.08
C LEU A 121 6.87 -9.81 -0.67
N VAL A 122 6.01 -9.36 0.22
CA VAL A 122 5.92 -9.78 1.61
C VAL A 122 4.51 -10.31 1.84
N ALA A 123 4.38 -11.57 2.26
CA ALA A 123 3.08 -12.14 2.64
C ALA A 123 3.03 -12.34 4.16
N TYR A 124 1.97 -11.86 4.77
CA TYR A 124 1.71 -11.97 6.20
C TYR A 124 0.75 -13.13 6.43
N VAL A 125 1.15 -14.04 7.31
CA VAL A 125 0.45 -15.31 7.53
C VAL A 125 0.23 -15.51 9.03
N ASP A 126 -1.02 -15.71 9.43
CA ASP A 126 -1.33 -16.06 10.82
C ASP A 126 -0.66 -17.39 11.19
N LYS A 127 0.15 -17.36 12.25
CA LYS A 127 1.02 -18.46 12.65
C LYS A 127 0.24 -19.68 13.11
N LYS A 128 -0.95 -19.50 13.70
CA LYS A 128 -1.77 -20.58 14.29
C LYS A 128 -2.58 -21.33 13.23
N THR A 129 -3.30 -20.59 12.41
CA THR A 129 -4.25 -21.07 11.40
C THR A 129 -3.61 -21.25 10.03
N LYS A 130 -2.41 -20.70 9.82
CA LYS A 130 -1.66 -20.70 8.56
C LYS A 130 -2.40 -20.01 7.41
N VAL A 131 -3.32 -19.10 7.73
CA VAL A 131 -4.07 -18.31 6.75
C VAL A 131 -3.22 -17.14 6.28
N VAL A 132 -3.20 -16.88 4.97
CA VAL A 132 -2.61 -15.68 4.39
C VAL A 132 -3.55 -14.51 4.67
N GLU A 133 -3.11 -13.58 5.51
CA GLU A 133 -3.92 -12.43 5.93
C GLU A 133 -3.87 -11.30 4.91
N SER A 134 -2.65 -11.01 4.42
CA SER A 134 -2.41 -9.99 3.42
C SER A 134 -1.16 -10.27 2.58
N ILE A 135 -1.09 -9.61 1.43
CA ILE A 135 0.12 -9.55 0.60
C ILE A 135 0.45 -8.08 0.38
N GLU A 136 1.71 -7.74 0.60
CA GLU A 136 2.29 -6.43 0.33
C GLU A 136 3.36 -6.56 -0.76
N ILE A 137 3.31 -5.67 -1.75
CA ILE A 137 4.36 -5.54 -2.76
C ILE A 137 5.01 -4.17 -2.60
N ARG A 138 6.35 -4.17 -2.49
CA ARG A 138 7.22 -3.00 -2.49
C ARG A 138 7.97 -2.94 -3.83
N PRO A 139 7.42 -2.24 -4.83
CA PRO A 139 8.10 -2.10 -6.12
C PRO A 139 9.36 -1.21 -5.97
N GLU A 140 10.41 -1.47 -6.74
CA GLU A 140 11.63 -0.65 -6.70
C GLU A 140 11.40 0.78 -7.22
N ALA A 141 10.64 0.91 -8.31
CA ALA A 141 10.34 2.18 -8.97
C ALA A 141 9.07 2.03 -9.81
N MET A 142 7.91 2.24 -9.20
CA MET A 142 6.63 2.25 -9.89
C MET A 142 5.94 3.59 -9.70
N SER A 143 5.42 4.16 -10.79
CA SER A 143 4.64 5.39 -10.74
C SER A 143 3.16 5.10 -10.51
N ARG A 144 2.43 6.08 -9.97
CA ARG A 144 0.96 6.04 -9.94
C ARG A 144 0.34 5.76 -11.31
N GLY A 145 0.87 6.38 -12.37
CA GLY A 145 0.37 6.18 -13.74
C GLY A 145 0.45 4.71 -14.15
N ARG A 146 1.57 4.04 -13.83
CA ARG A 146 1.73 2.61 -14.09
C ARG A 146 0.73 1.75 -13.32
N VAL A 147 0.46 2.08 -12.06
CA VAL A 147 -0.58 1.39 -11.27
C VAL A 147 -1.96 1.52 -11.91
N ILE A 148 -2.30 2.70 -12.42
CA ILE A 148 -3.57 2.95 -13.13
C ILE A 148 -3.61 2.19 -14.46
N GLU A 149 -2.50 2.09 -15.19
CA GLU A 149 -2.44 1.26 -16.41
C GLU A 149 -2.67 -0.22 -16.10
N LEU A 150 -2.13 -0.73 -15.00
CA LEU A 150 -2.21 -2.15 -14.63
C LEU A 150 -3.58 -2.53 -14.08
N PHE A 151 -4.14 -1.68 -13.24
CA PHE A 151 -5.39 -1.99 -12.54
C PHE A 151 -6.60 -1.28 -13.14
N GLY A 152 -6.44 -0.28 -14.00
CA GLY A 152 -7.54 0.46 -14.64
C GLY A 152 -7.87 1.78 -13.94
N GLU A 153 -8.83 2.51 -14.52
CA GLU A 153 -9.18 3.88 -14.07
C GLU A 153 -10.24 3.92 -12.97
N ASP A 154 -10.86 2.78 -12.65
CA ASP A 154 -11.91 2.64 -11.64
C ASP A 154 -11.33 2.58 -10.21
N TYR A 155 -10.56 3.59 -9.83
CA TYR A 155 -10.02 3.75 -8.49
C TYR A 155 -10.70 4.86 -7.70
N ALA A 156 -10.63 4.72 -6.38
CA ALA A 156 -10.94 5.77 -5.43
C ALA A 156 -9.66 6.40 -4.87
N LEU A 157 -9.72 7.70 -4.56
CA LEU A 157 -8.73 8.34 -3.70
C LEU A 157 -9.27 8.42 -2.28
N THR A 158 -8.54 7.82 -1.34
CA THR A 158 -8.92 7.76 0.08
C THR A 158 -7.79 8.32 0.93
N GLY A 159 -8.13 9.25 1.82
CA GLY A 159 -7.20 9.71 2.86
C GLY A 159 -7.42 8.92 4.15
N TYR A 160 -6.34 8.68 4.88
CA TYR A 160 -6.39 8.04 6.19
C TYR A 160 -5.63 8.83 7.25
N SER A 161 -6.18 8.81 8.45
CA SER A 161 -5.60 9.37 9.67
C SER A 161 -5.44 8.28 10.73
N PHE A 162 -4.51 8.47 11.67
CA PHE A 162 -4.30 7.56 12.79
C PHE A 162 -5.22 7.88 13.98
N ASP A 163 -5.73 6.84 14.65
CA ASP A 163 -6.44 6.95 15.92
C ASP A 163 -5.44 7.21 17.06
N ASN A 164 -5.30 8.48 17.46
CA ASN A 164 -4.33 8.91 18.49
C ASN A 164 -4.72 8.57 19.95
N CYS A 165 -5.90 8.01 20.18
CA CYS A 165 -6.41 7.71 21.53
C CYS A 165 -6.19 6.25 21.97
N VAL A 166 -5.69 5.41 21.07
CA VAL A 166 -5.35 4.02 21.39
C VAL A 166 -3.92 4.02 21.90
N ASP A 167 -3.67 3.40 23.05
CA ASP A 167 -2.33 3.28 23.59
C ASP A 167 -1.40 2.71 22.50
N GLN A 168 -0.30 3.40 22.21
CA GLN A 168 0.66 3.05 21.15
C GLN A 168 1.49 1.80 21.49
N THR A 169 0.92 0.87 22.25
CA THR A 169 1.58 -0.40 22.58
C THR A 169 1.58 -1.37 21.41
N SER A 170 0.85 -1.09 20.33
CA SER A 170 0.98 -1.80 19.05
C SER A 170 1.96 -1.09 18.12
N ASP A 171 2.64 -1.86 17.29
CA ASP A 171 3.64 -1.39 16.32
C ASP A 171 3.09 -0.39 15.28
N ALA A 172 1.77 -0.30 15.15
CA ALA A 172 1.09 0.72 14.37
C ALA A 172 -0.22 1.16 15.04
N ALA A 173 -0.52 2.46 15.02
CA ALA A 173 -1.82 2.98 15.44
C ALA A 173 -2.90 2.62 14.39
N PRO A 174 -4.15 2.33 14.81
CA PRO A 174 -5.21 2.04 13.86
C PRO A 174 -5.51 3.21 12.92
N LEU A 175 -5.80 2.90 11.65
CA LEU A 175 -6.22 3.88 10.65
C LEU A 175 -7.75 4.02 10.60
N TYR A 176 -8.20 5.23 10.25
CA TYR A 176 -9.57 5.50 9.85
C TYR A 176 -9.63 6.40 8.63
N GLU A 177 -10.71 6.27 7.86
CA GLU A 177 -10.96 7.08 6.66
C GLU A 177 -11.16 8.56 7.06
N ASP A 178 -10.27 9.41 6.57
CA ASP A 178 -10.30 10.85 6.76
C ASP A 178 -9.97 11.53 5.42
N PRO A 179 -10.92 12.22 4.76
CA PRO A 179 -10.65 12.96 3.54
C PRO A 179 -9.44 13.90 3.63
N LYS A 180 -9.16 14.40 4.83
CA LYS A 180 -8.05 15.33 5.12
C LYS A 180 -6.80 14.64 5.68
N GLY A 181 -6.84 13.32 5.91
CA GLY A 181 -5.71 12.58 6.47
C GLY A 181 -4.52 12.53 5.53
N ASP A 182 -3.32 12.59 6.08
CA ASP A 182 -2.08 12.73 5.31
C ASP A 182 -1.70 11.46 4.53
N ASN A 183 -2.21 10.29 4.93
CA ASN A 183 -1.91 9.04 4.22
C ASN A 183 -2.88 8.88 3.04
N LYS A 184 -2.41 9.12 1.82
CA LYS A 184 -3.23 9.01 0.60
C LYS A 184 -3.05 7.67 -0.09
N TYR A 185 -4.17 6.99 -0.34
CA TYR A 185 -4.21 5.72 -1.04
C TYR A 185 -5.02 5.84 -2.33
N VAL A 186 -4.52 5.17 -3.38
CA VAL A 186 -5.31 4.78 -4.54
C VAL A 186 -5.90 3.41 -4.26
N GLU A 187 -7.22 3.29 -4.26
CA GLU A 187 -7.90 2.06 -3.86
C GLU A 187 -8.78 1.51 -4.97
N TYR A 188 -8.63 0.22 -5.22
CA TYR A 188 -9.51 -0.58 -6.07
C TYR A 188 -10.34 -1.47 -5.15
N ARG A 189 -11.35 -0.86 -4.51
CA ARG A 189 -12.16 -1.51 -3.47
C ARG A 189 -12.89 -2.74 -3.96
N ASP A 190 -13.29 -2.76 -5.24
CA ASP A 190 -13.91 -3.90 -5.91
C ASP A 190 -12.97 -5.11 -6.07
N ARG A 191 -11.68 -4.95 -5.79
CA ARG A 191 -10.65 -5.99 -5.88
C ARG A 191 -9.83 -6.13 -4.60
N GLY A 192 -10.15 -5.38 -3.55
CA GLY A 192 -9.44 -5.42 -2.29
C GLY A 192 -8.00 -4.92 -2.34
N ILE A 193 -7.69 -3.99 -3.26
CA ILE A 193 -6.33 -3.47 -3.46
C ILE A 193 -6.24 -2.04 -2.93
N ALA A 194 -5.23 -1.75 -2.12
CA ALA A 194 -4.86 -0.40 -1.70
C ALA A 194 -3.42 -0.10 -2.09
N VAL A 195 -3.16 1.09 -2.62
CA VAL A 195 -1.83 1.50 -3.08
C VAL A 195 -1.41 2.77 -2.36
N LEU A 196 -0.36 2.69 -1.54
CA LEU A 196 0.24 3.86 -0.90
C LEU A 196 1.12 4.59 -1.91
N ILE A 197 0.86 5.88 -2.08
CA ILE A 197 1.60 6.75 -2.97
C ILE A 197 2.36 7.76 -2.13
N HIS A 198 3.62 7.96 -2.45
CA HIS A 198 4.43 9.01 -1.87
C HIS A 198 4.03 10.36 -2.48
N ASP A 199 3.58 11.29 -1.64
CA ASP A 199 2.98 12.55 -2.09
C ASP A 199 3.96 13.45 -2.85
N ASP A 200 5.25 13.42 -2.51
CA ASP A 200 6.23 14.35 -3.09
C ASP A 200 6.57 14.05 -4.56
N ASP A 201 6.65 12.77 -4.93
CA ASP A 201 7.14 12.34 -6.25
C ASP A 201 6.15 11.43 -7.01
N GLY A 202 5.02 11.08 -6.39
CA GLY A 202 3.99 10.23 -6.98
C GLY A 202 4.44 8.77 -7.18
N THR A 203 5.50 8.34 -6.49
CA THR A 203 6.00 6.97 -6.52
C THR A 203 5.16 6.06 -5.63
N VAL A 204 5.03 4.81 -6.02
CA VAL A 204 4.29 3.79 -5.30
C VAL A 204 5.21 3.16 -4.26
N GLN A 205 4.82 3.24 -2.99
CA GLN A 205 5.58 2.68 -1.88
C GLN A 205 5.14 1.24 -1.59
N HIS A 206 3.82 1.03 -1.55
CA HIS A 206 3.22 -0.27 -1.24
C HIS A 206 2.01 -0.53 -2.11
N ILE A 207 1.85 -1.77 -2.56
CA ILE A 207 0.60 -2.30 -3.12
C ILE A 207 0.13 -3.41 -2.19
N LEU A 208 -1.02 -3.22 -1.57
CA LEU A 208 -1.60 -4.08 -0.56
C LEU A 208 -2.79 -4.83 -1.15
N TYR A 209 -2.80 -6.15 -0.96
CA TYR A 209 -3.94 -7.03 -1.23
C TYR A 209 -4.52 -7.45 0.12
N LEU A 210 -5.76 -7.03 0.40
CA LEU A 210 -6.37 -7.15 1.72
C LEU A 210 -7.71 -7.88 1.68
N SER A 211 -8.04 -8.55 2.79
CA SER A 211 -9.36 -9.17 2.97
C SER A 211 -10.45 -8.17 3.36
N GLU A 212 -10.07 -7.08 4.02
CA GLU A 212 -10.91 -6.01 4.56
C GLU A 212 -10.29 -4.62 4.24
N PRO A 213 -11.05 -3.52 4.35
CA PRO A 213 -10.51 -2.17 4.20
C PRO A 213 -9.32 -1.90 5.12
N LEU A 214 -8.39 -1.06 4.66
CA LEU A 214 -7.18 -0.70 5.40
C LEU A 214 -7.47 -0.05 6.77
N GLY A 215 -8.55 0.74 6.84
CA GLY A 215 -8.95 1.45 8.05
C GLY A 215 -10.44 1.37 8.30
N SER A 216 -10.84 1.80 9.49
CA SER A 216 -12.26 1.91 9.84
C SER A 216 -12.91 3.13 9.16
N PRO A 217 -14.22 3.11 8.85
CA PRO A 217 -14.89 4.26 8.22
C PRO A 217 -14.91 5.53 9.08
N VAL A 218 -14.73 5.39 10.40
CA VAL A 218 -14.74 6.49 11.37
C VAL A 218 -13.73 6.22 12.47
N SER A 219 -13.11 7.28 13.00
CA SER A 219 -12.19 7.17 14.13
C SER A 219 -12.83 6.50 15.34
N LYS A 220 -12.12 5.55 15.95
CA LYS A 220 -12.56 4.88 17.18
C LYS A 220 -12.56 5.84 18.37
N CYS A 221 -11.80 6.91 18.30
CA CYS A 221 -11.65 7.91 19.35
C CYS A 221 -12.91 8.74 19.60
N TYR A 222 -13.75 8.98 18.58
CA TYR A 222 -15.02 9.70 18.77
C TYR A 222 -16.10 8.86 19.45
N SER A 223 -15.98 7.53 19.37
CA SER A 223 -16.94 6.57 19.92
C SER A 223 -16.59 6.08 21.33
N ALA A 224 -15.42 6.42 21.87
CA ALA A 224 -15.07 6.06 23.25
C ALA A 224 -15.77 7.01 24.24
N PRO A 225 -16.63 6.53 25.15
CA PRO A 225 -17.14 7.38 26.22
C PRO A 225 -15.93 7.85 27.03
N SER A 226 -15.78 9.17 27.18
CA SER A 226 -14.74 9.74 28.02
C SER A 226 -14.84 9.10 29.40
N LYS A 227 -13.82 8.32 29.79
CA LYS A 227 -13.71 7.88 31.17
C LYS A 227 -13.53 9.14 32.01
N LYS A 228 -14.63 9.64 32.58
CA LYS A 228 -14.58 10.69 33.61
C LYS A 228 -13.67 10.18 34.71
N LYS A 229 -12.54 10.86 34.91
CA LYS A 229 -11.72 10.72 36.11
C LYS A 229 -12.49 11.25 37.32
#